data_AF-A0A1H7I9Z0-F1
#
_entry.id   AF-A0A1H7I9Z0-F1
#
_cell.length_a   1.000
_cell.length_b   1.000
_cell.length_c   1.000
_cell.angle_alpha   90.00
_cell.angle_beta   90.00
_cell.angle_gamma   90.00
#
_symmetry.space_group_name_H-M   'P 1'
#
loop_
_entity.id
_entity.type
_entity.pdbx_description
1 polymer ?
#
loop_
_entity_poly.entity_id
_entity_poly.type
_entity_poly.pdbx_seq_one_letter_code
_entity_poly.pdbx_strand_id
1 'polypeptide(L)'
;MKAPHSDILLVGGSPEVILTFVRSLARQGHRLDSLNDTPLSHACQSRYLQKVLPFPHDPKEAQDRLIKALAEGQYDHIVPLDANASHHIQTTRTQYPDRFGHARIHQSHPAPITLQAPRTSPDVKTKIIGLLTFAHNQEITAAVQFRSLRHDTRGHHGYCVSEAPNEQILRLAEQFIRLHRLEGPITLYFAYTPGADGYHIIGAIPHWDDALPLAVHVGADLPIHWIAPPQAATPMPSYRPGIYCRNGRHDSLLLQKAFGQARRKGTRQLFGTLARTFLEILRPAWRKEVHGSHAWQDPNPQWTEYARILAQLVSDASARIATLRRWQARQRARRVHHRIRLDEQADRSTRLLSLCFGNICRSPYAAYRLERILCSNAPSPCWHIESSGILPKPGRQPPHEAQIAAQTLGTPIDAHSSRHSAPCDLTQHHVILIFDRQNLHHLRDTGILGHPGIAVAMLGDYLPPSRQGCEISDPYGGDINEFIQTYRVIDEGLTALTQATQRQHTS
;
A
#
# COMPACT_ATOMS: atom_id res chain seq x y z
N MET A 1 44.55 13.31 -4.36
CA MET A 1 44.46 12.82 -2.96
C MET A 1 43.03 12.37 -2.73
N LYS A 2 42.79 11.13 -2.26
CA LYS A 2 41.43 10.73 -1.83
C LYS A 2 41.03 11.65 -0.67
N ALA A 3 39.82 12.21 -0.71
CA ALA A 3 39.28 12.96 0.43
C ALA A 3 39.32 12.06 1.68
N PRO A 4 39.63 12.61 2.87
CA PRO A 4 39.61 11.82 4.09
C PRO A 4 38.21 11.21 4.28
N HIS A 5 38.18 9.94 4.71
CA HIS A 5 36.94 9.28 5.11
C HIS A 5 36.34 10.06 6.29
N SER A 6 35.08 10.47 6.17
CA SER A 6 34.37 11.23 7.20
C SER A 6 33.10 10.51 7.61
N ASP A 7 32.76 10.62 8.89
CA ASP A 7 31.50 10.15 9.45
C ASP A 7 30.46 11.29 9.33
N ILE A 8 29.34 11.02 8.64
CA ILE A 8 28.36 12.05 8.28
C ILE A 8 26.97 11.64 8.78
N LEU A 9 26.32 12.55 9.51
CA LEU A 9 24.92 12.42 9.92
C LEU A 9 24.02 13.24 9.00
N LEU A 10 23.12 12.56 8.29
CA LEU A 10 22.05 13.17 7.49
C LEU A 10 20.79 13.34 8.36
N VAL A 11 20.20 14.53 8.41
CA VAL A 11 19.03 14.81 9.25
C VAL A 11 17.87 15.35 8.40
N GLY A 12 16.70 14.71 8.54
CA GLY A 12 15.49 15.03 7.77
C GLY A 12 15.61 14.71 6.29
N GLY A 13 14.80 15.39 5.47
CA GLY A 13 14.79 15.29 4.02
C GLY A 13 13.78 14.28 3.47
N SER A 14 13.42 14.46 2.21
CA SER A 14 12.63 13.45 1.49
C SER A 14 13.46 12.18 1.25
N PRO A 15 12.82 11.00 1.11
CA PRO A 15 13.51 9.77 0.75
C PRO A 15 14.42 9.93 -0.48
N GLU A 16 14.01 10.72 -1.46
CA GLU A 16 14.72 10.94 -2.71
C GLU A 16 15.98 11.78 -2.53
N VAL A 17 15.91 12.85 -1.73
CA VAL A 17 17.07 13.67 -1.35
C VAL A 17 18.05 12.82 -0.54
N ILE A 18 17.58 12.09 0.47
CA ILE A 18 18.40 11.21 1.32
C ILE A 18 19.13 10.18 0.48
N LEU A 19 18.41 9.45 -0.37
CA LEU A 19 19.00 8.39 -1.19
C LEU A 19 20.07 8.94 -2.15
N THR A 20 19.85 10.15 -2.66
CA THR A 20 20.81 10.83 -3.54
C THR A 20 22.08 11.20 -2.79
N PHE A 21 21.95 11.78 -1.60
CA PHE A 21 23.07 12.05 -0.69
C PHE A 21 23.83 10.78 -0.34
N VAL A 22 23.11 9.74 0.05
CA VAL A 22 23.68 8.46 0.45
C VAL A 22 24.56 7.88 -0.64
N ARG A 23 24.05 7.85 -1.89
CA ARG A 23 24.78 7.30 -3.02
C ARG A 23 25.95 8.17 -3.46
N SER A 24 25.82 9.49 -3.40
CA SER A 24 26.89 10.42 -3.74
C SER A 24 28.06 10.26 -2.77
N LEU A 25 27.82 10.42 -1.48
CA LEU A 25 28.86 10.43 -0.46
C LEU A 25 29.46 9.05 -0.21
N ALA A 26 28.67 7.98 -0.30
CA ALA A 26 29.19 6.62 -0.15
C ALA A 26 30.14 6.22 -1.29
N ARG A 27 29.93 6.72 -2.52
CA ARG A 27 30.88 6.50 -3.64
C ARG A 27 32.25 7.13 -3.37
N GLN A 28 32.29 8.19 -2.57
CA GLN A 28 33.53 8.83 -2.12
C GLN A 28 34.14 8.14 -0.88
N GLY A 29 33.47 7.14 -0.33
CA GLY A 29 33.94 6.36 0.82
C GLY A 29 33.55 6.94 2.19
N HIS A 30 32.66 7.93 2.26
CA HIS A 30 32.15 8.43 3.54
C HIS A 30 31.22 7.42 4.21
N ARG A 31 31.20 7.44 5.55
CA ARG A 31 30.29 6.62 6.36
C ARG A 31 29.07 7.46 6.72
N LEU A 32 27.88 6.87 6.57
CA LEU A 32 26.63 7.61 6.59
C LEU A 32 25.63 7.02 7.56
N ASP A 33 25.15 7.87 8.46
CA ASP A 33 24.00 7.63 9.31
C ASP A 33 22.87 8.59 8.94
N SER A 34 21.62 8.19 9.20
CA SER A 34 20.45 8.99 8.88
C SER A 34 19.48 9.06 10.05
N LEU A 35 19.03 10.28 10.35
CA LEU A 35 17.92 10.58 11.23
C LEU A 35 16.74 11.05 10.35
N ASN A 36 15.77 10.16 10.10
CA ASN A 36 14.79 10.30 9.02
C ASN A 36 13.33 10.29 9.53
N ASP A 37 12.49 11.17 9.01
CA ASP A 37 11.05 11.28 9.32
C ASP A 37 10.23 10.07 8.84
N THR A 38 10.79 9.33 7.88
CA THR A 38 10.21 8.14 7.28
C THR A 38 11.24 7.00 7.34
N PRO A 39 11.52 6.44 8.53
CA PRO A 39 12.55 5.41 8.70
C PRO A 39 12.22 4.09 7.98
N LEU A 40 10.94 3.86 7.65
CA LEU A 40 10.46 2.73 6.84
C LEU A 40 10.42 3.04 5.33
N SER A 41 10.88 4.22 4.93
CA SER A 41 10.96 4.60 3.52
C SER A 41 11.97 3.74 2.77
N HIS A 42 11.90 3.82 1.44
CA HIS A 42 12.71 2.95 0.59
C HIS A 42 14.17 3.41 0.60
N ALA A 43 14.40 4.71 0.79
CA ALA A 43 15.73 5.31 0.93
C ALA A 43 16.53 4.72 2.09
N CYS A 44 15.85 4.46 3.22
CA CYS A 44 16.47 3.85 4.41
C CYS A 44 16.92 2.40 4.22
N GLN A 45 16.54 1.75 3.13
CA GLN A 45 16.99 0.40 2.79
C GLN A 45 18.27 0.39 1.97
N SER A 46 18.86 1.57 1.71
CA SER A 46 20.15 1.67 1.02
C SER A 46 21.22 0.92 1.80
N ARG A 47 22.01 0.10 1.09
CA ARG A 47 23.08 -0.68 1.70
C ARG A 47 24.24 0.17 2.25
N TYR A 48 24.27 1.45 1.91
CA TYR A 48 25.32 2.39 2.30
C TYR A 48 25.02 3.11 3.62
N LEU A 49 23.80 3.00 4.15
CA LEU A 49 23.45 3.52 5.47
C LEU A 49 23.85 2.52 6.54
N GLN A 50 24.59 2.96 7.55
CA GLN A 50 24.99 2.10 8.67
C GLN A 50 23.93 2.10 9.76
N LYS A 51 23.42 3.29 10.08
CA LYS A 51 22.37 3.48 11.07
C LYS A 51 21.25 4.35 10.54
N VAL A 52 20.02 3.91 10.77
CA VAL A 52 18.81 4.68 10.49
C VAL A 52 18.03 4.84 11.79
N LEU A 53 17.83 6.09 12.20
CA LEU A 53 17.06 6.46 13.37
C LEU A 53 15.81 7.24 12.97
N PRO A 54 14.68 7.08 13.69
CA PRO A 54 13.49 7.87 13.43
C PRO A 54 13.70 9.34 13.83
N PHE A 55 13.23 10.25 12.98
CA PHE A 55 13.13 11.69 13.22
C PHE A 55 11.65 12.09 13.36
N PRO A 56 11.08 12.00 14.57
CA PRO A 56 9.66 12.26 14.78
C PRO A 56 9.29 13.72 14.46
N HIS A 57 8.01 13.96 14.14
CA HIS A 57 7.49 15.32 13.94
C HIS A 57 7.34 16.11 15.24
N ASP A 58 7.24 15.42 16.39
CA ASP A 58 7.19 16.09 17.69
C ASP A 58 8.53 16.78 17.96
N PRO A 59 8.54 18.10 18.23
CA PRO A 59 9.78 18.85 18.35
C PRO A 59 10.71 18.37 19.47
N LYS A 60 10.14 17.95 20.60
CA LYS A 60 10.90 17.52 21.76
C LYS A 60 11.48 16.12 21.51
N GLU A 61 10.66 15.21 21.00
CA GLU A 61 11.15 13.88 20.65
C GLU A 61 12.21 13.96 19.54
N ALA A 62 12.07 14.87 18.57
CA ALA A 62 13.07 15.09 17.52
C ALA A 62 14.43 15.53 18.07
N GLN A 63 14.39 16.46 19.03
CA GLN A 63 15.59 16.93 19.75
C GLN A 63 16.21 15.79 20.57
N ASP A 64 15.41 15.03 21.32
CA ASP A 64 15.90 13.88 22.12
C ASP A 64 16.57 12.82 21.24
N ARG A 65 15.99 12.54 20.06
CA ARG A 65 16.57 11.61 19.08
C ARG A 65 17.88 12.13 18.49
N LEU A 66 17.96 13.42 18.19
CA LEU A 66 19.19 14.05 17.71
C LEU A 66 20.29 13.98 18.78
N ILE A 67 19.98 14.33 20.02
CA ILE A 67 20.93 14.23 21.15
C ILE A 67 21.40 12.80 21.34
N LYS A 68 20.49 11.82 21.26
CA LYS A 68 20.83 10.40 21.33
C LYS A 68 21.77 9.99 20.20
N ALA A 69 21.49 10.40 18.97
CA ALA A 69 22.33 10.10 17.81
C ALA A 69 23.76 10.67 17.97
N LEU A 70 23.87 11.90 18.49
CA LEU A 70 25.14 12.58 18.77
C LEU A 70 25.90 11.98 19.96
N ALA A 71 25.21 11.38 20.94
CA ALA A 71 25.85 10.69 22.05
C ALA A 71 26.39 9.30 21.65
N GLU A 72 25.72 8.64 20.71
CA GLU A 72 26.06 7.28 20.26
C GLU A 72 27.07 7.25 19.09
N GLY A 73 27.36 8.39 18.47
CA GLY A 73 28.26 8.47 17.32
C GLY A 73 29.04 9.78 17.29
N GLN A 74 30.26 9.73 16.76
CA GLN A 74 31.07 10.92 16.47
C GLN A 74 30.96 11.21 14.98
N TYR A 75 30.61 12.45 14.63
CA TYR A 75 30.42 12.86 13.23
C TYR A 75 31.33 14.05 12.92
N ASP A 76 31.95 14.02 11.75
CA ASP A 76 32.72 15.15 11.23
C ASP A 76 31.79 16.18 10.57
N HIS A 77 30.65 15.71 10.04
CA HIS A 77 29.66 16.55 9.37
C HIS A 77 28.25 16.22 9.79
N ILE A 78 27.45 17.25 10.02
CA ILE A 78 26.00 17.14 10.25
C ILE A 78 25.29 17.96 9.18
N VAL A 79 24.50 17.28 8.34
CA VAL A 79 23.88 17.84 7.15
C VAL A 79 22.36 17.89 7.33
N PRO A 80 21.76 19.09 7.47
CA PRO A 80 20.32 19.23 7.37
C PRO A 80 19.88 19.07 5.90
N LEU A 81 18.90 18.21 5.66
CA LEU A 81 18.35 17.99 4.32
C LEU A 81 17.08 18.79 4.05
N ASP A 82 16.45 19.34 5.09
CA ASP A 82 15.29 20.23 4.97
C ASP A 82 15.32 21.36 6.02
N ALA A 83 14.33 22.25 5.92
CA ALA A 83 14.14 23.38 6.83
C ALA A 83 13.88 22.93 8.29
N ASN A 84 13.14 21.84 8.49
CA ASN A 84 12.78 21.37 9.82
C ASN A 84 14.00 20.82 10.55
N ALA A 85 14.79 19.99 9.88
CA ALA A 85 16.08 19.50 10.35
C ALA A 85 17.02 20.66 10.69
N SER A 86 17.08 21.68 9.84
CA SER A 86 17.90 22.88 10.08
C SER A 86 17.49 23.58 11.37
N HIS A 87 16.19 23.77 11.57
CA HIS A 87 15.66 24.37 12.80
C HIS A 87 16.01 23.54 14.04
N HIS A 88 15.77 22.22 14.01
CA HIS A 88 16.07 21.33 15.13
C HIS A 88 17.56 21.29 15.48
N ILE A 89 18.43 21.25 14.48
CA ILE A 89 19.89 21.29 14.68
C ILE A 89 20.29 22.62 15.34
N GLN A 90 19.79 23.76 14.84
CA GLN A 90 20.12 25.09 15.38
C GLN A 90 19.63 25.27 16.82
N THR A 91 18.39 24.87 17.11
CA THR A 91 17.81 24.94 18.45
C THR A 91 18.59 24.05 19.43
N THR A 92 18.89 22.81 19.03
CA THR A 92 19.64 21.87 19.86
C THR A 92 21.08 22.32 20.08
N ARG A 93 21.72 22.91 19.07
CA ARG A 93 23.08 23.46 19.20
C ARG A 93 23.13 24.63 20.17
N THR A 94 22.13 25.50 20.13
CA THR A 94 22.03 26.65 21.05
C THR A 94 21.88 26.17 22.49
N GLN A 95 21.09 25.12 22.71
CA GLN A 95 20.79 24.60 24.05
C GLN A 95 21.87 23.65 24.60
N TYR A 96 22.53 22.88 23.73
CA TYR A 96 23.48 21.83 24.08
C TYR A 96 24.71 21.84 23.15
N PRO A 97 25.52 22.91 23.13
CA PRO A 97 26.63 23.07 22.18
C PRO A 97 27.67 21.95 22.30
N ASP A 98 27.97 21.52 23.53
CA ASP A 98 28.99 20.49 23.82
C ASP A 98 28.66 19.12 23.19
N ARG A 99 27.38 18.87 22.89
CA ARG A 99 26.94 17.60 22.27
C ARG A 99 27.38 17.46 20.81
N PHE A 100 27.74 18.56 20.14
CA PHE A 100 28.12 18.54 18.73
C PHE A 100 29.62 18.31 18.50
N GLY A 101 30.44 18.35 19.56
CA GLY A 101 31.87 18.07 19.47
C GLY A 101 32.59 18.89 18.39
N HIS A 102 33.37 18.22 17.54
CA HIS A 102 34.09 18.82 16.41
C HIS A 102 33.28 18.87 15.11
N ALA A 103 32.02 18.44 15.13
CA ALA A 103 31.22 18.31 13.92
C ALA A 103 31.03 19.66 13.20
N ARG A 104 31.37 19.71 11.92
CA ARG A 104 30.99 20.83 11.05
C ARG A 104 29.50 20.74 10.77
N ILE A 105 28.76 21.66 11.37
CA ILE A 105 27.33 21.82 11.13
C ILE A 105 27.14 22.70 9.92
N HIS A 106 26.50 22.13 8.90
CA HIS A 106 26.17 22.89 7.71
C HIS A 106 24.85 23.63 7.88
N GLN A 107 24.76 24.83 7.33
CA GLN A 107 23.56 25.67 7.44
C GLN A 107 22.76 25.59 6.14
N SER A 108 21.44 25.44 6.27
CA SER A 108 20.49 25.78 5.20
C SER A 108 19.52 26.82 5.76
N HIS A 109 18.99 27.70 4.90
CA HIS A 109 18.08 28.74 5.39
C HIS A 109 16.69 28.13 5.63
N PRO A 110 16.04 28.43 6.76
CA PRO A 110 14.86 27.68 7.20
C PRO A 110 13.56 28.08 6.50
N ALA A 111 13.49 29.21 5.78
CA ALA A 111 12.23 29.72 5.22
C ALA A 111 12.28 29.82 3.69
N PRO A 112 11.34 29.19 2.97
CA PRO A 112 11.13 29.46 1.55
C PRO A 112 10.77 30.93 1.32
N ILE A 113 11.31 31.52 0.25
CA ILE A 113 10.97 32.87 -0.19
C ILE A 113 9.95 32.73 -1.31
N THR A 114 8.73 33.23 -1.11
CA THR A 114 7.69 33.23 -2.15
C THR A 114 7.51 34.65 -2.68
N LEU A 115 7.57 34.81 -4.00
CA LEU A 115 7.30 36.08 -4.66
C LEU A 115 5.98 35.97 -5.42
N GLN A 116 5.21 37.06 -5.48
CA GLN A 116 4.01 37.08 -6.30
C GLN A 116 4.41 36.98 -7.78
N ALA A 117 3.86 35.98 -8.46
CA ALA A 117 4.00 35.89 -9.91
C ALA A 117 3.37 37.15 -10.56
N PRO A 118 3.95 37.66 -11.66
CA PRO A 118 3.33 38.74 -12.42
C PRO A 118 1.90 38.35 -12.82
N ARG A 119 0.95 39.30 -12.74
CA ARG A 119 -0.43 39.05 -13.22
C ARG A 119 -0.40 38.83 -14.73
N THR A 120 -0.50 37.59 -15.17
CA THR A 120 -0.64 37.22 -16.59
C THR A 120 -2.10 37.03 -16.95
N SER A 121 -2.50 37.36 -18.19
CA SER A 121 -3.82 37.02 -18.72
C SER A 121 -4.05 35.50 -18.66
N PRO A 122 -5.28 35.03 -18.36
CA PRO A 122 -5.61 33.62 -18.16
C PRO A 122 -5.31 32.72 -19.38
N ASP A 123 -5.15 33.29 -20.57
CA ASP A 123 -4.88 32.56 -21.81
C ASP A 123 -3.39 32.25 -22.07
N VAL A 124 -2.46 32.82 -21.29
CA VAL A 124 -1.02 32.63 -21.49
C VAL A 124 -0.52 31.45 -20.66
N LYS A 125 -0.03 30.39 -21.32
CA LYS A 125 0.58 29.24 -20.65
C LYS A 125 1.96 29.61 -20.07
N THR A 126 1.99 29.95 -18.78
CA THR A 126 3.25 30.16 -18.03
C THR A 126 3.99 28.85 -17.85
N LYS A 127 5.27 28.81 -18.22
CA LYS A 127 6.15 27.66 -17.95
C LYS A 127 6.91 27.91 -16.65
N ILE A 128 6.94 26.92 -15.76
CA ILE A 128 7.74 26.96 -14.54
C ILE A 128 9.07 26.24 -14.79
N ILE A 129 10.17 26.95 -14.56
CA ILE A 129 11.54 26.46 -14.71
C ILE A 129 12.19 26.50 -13.33
N GLY A 130 12.86 25.42 -12.94
CA GLY A 130 13.65 25.35 -11.73
C GLY A 130 15.14 25.47 -12.05
N LEU A 131 15.88 26.14 -11.18
CA LEU A 131 17.33 26.19 -11.18
C LEU A 131 17.83 25.73 -9.81
N LEU A 132 18.35 24.52 -9.73
CA LEU A 132 19.00 24.00 -8.53
C LEU A 132 20.45 24.47 -8.53
N THR A 133 20.83 25.29 -7.54
CA THR A 133 22.15 25.91 -7.44
C THR A 133 22.85 25.53 -6.15
N PHE A 134 24.18 25.63 -6.17
CA PHE A 134 25.02 25.61 -4.97
C PHE A 134 25.84 26.89 -4.91
N ALA A 135 25.57 27.73 -3.91
CA ALA A 135 26.23 29.00 -3.67
C ALA A 135 27.32 28.86 -2.59
N HIS A 136 28.48 29.46 -2.85
CA HIS A 136 29.56 29.61 -1.88
C HIS A 136 30.10 31.04 -1.96
N ASN A 137 30.19 31.74 -0.83
CA ASN A 137 30.54 33.17 -0.79
C ASN A 137 29.61 34.03 -1.66
N GLN A 138 28.32 33.65 -1.69
CA GLN A 138 27.26 34.25 -2.52
C GLN A 138 27.52 34.19 -4.04
N GLU A 139 28.41 33.29 -4.48
CA GLU A 139 28.65 33.01 -5.90
C GLU A 139 28.14 31.63 -6.26
N ILE A 140 27.49 31.50 -7.42
CA ILE A 140 27.02 30.20 -7.90
C ILE A 140 28.24 29.40 -8.37
N THR A 141 28.50 28.29 -7.68
CA THR A 141 29.60 27.38 -8.03
C THR A 141 29.13 26.18 -8.84
N ALA A 142 27.85 25.83 -8.75
CA ALA A 142 27.21 24.81 -9.57
C ALA A 142 25.73 25.14 -9.78
N ALA A 143 25.20 24.82 -10.96
CA ALA A 143 23.79 25.01 -11.27
C ALA A 143 23.27 23.94 -12.25
N VAL A 144 22.05 23.47 -12.02
CA VAL A 144 21.32 22.57 -12.91
C VAL A 144 19.94 23.15 -13.18
N GLN A 145 19.65 23.41 -14.45
CA GLN A 145 18.33 23.85 -14.87
C GLN A 145 17.44 22.65 -15.18
N PHE A 146 16.20 22.71 -14.72
CA PHE A 146 15.20 21.69 -15.00
C PHE A 146 13.82 22.31 -15.20
N ARG A 147 12.94 21.55 -15.86
CA ARG A 147 11.53 21.89 -16.02
C ARG A 147 10.67 20.82 -15.37
N SER A 148 9.79 21.26 -14.46
CA SER A 148 8.80 20.40 -13.83
C SER A 148 7.66 20.10 -14.83
N LEU A 149 7.46 18.83 -15.14
CA LEU A 149 6.39 18.36 -16.03
C LEU A 149 5.16 17.90 -15.24
N ARG A 150 5.36 17.46 -13.99
CA ARG A 150 4.32 17.11 -13.03
C ARG A 150 4.81 17.47 -11.61
N HIS A 151 3.98 18.19 -10.86
CA HIS A 151 4.16 18.45 -9.43
C HIS A 151 2.93 17.98 -8.66
N ASP A 152 3.09 17.62 -7.39
CA ASP A 152 1.94 17.33 -6.52
C ASP A 152 1.40 18.59 -5.82
N THR A 153 0.34 18.39 -5.01
CA THR A 153 -0.30 19.46 -4.24
C THR A 153 0.58 20.08 -3.17
N ARG A 154 1.72 19.46 -2.84
CA ARG A 154 2.72 19.96 -1.87
C ARG A 154 3.93 20.58 -2.57
N GLY A 155 3.94 20.64 -3.91
CA GLY A 155 5.01 21.21 -4.71
C GLY A 155 6.12 20.22 -5.08
N HIS A 156 6.06 18.96 -4.64
CA HIS A 156 7.11 17.97 -4.93
C HIS A 156 7.13 17.60 -6.41
N HIS A 157 8.34 17.39 -6.93
CA HIS A 157 8.59 17.10 -8.32
C HIS A 157 8.43 15.61 -8.65
N GLY A 158 7.32 15.26 -9.29
CA GLY A 158 7.05 13.87 -9.73
C GLY A 158 7.77 13.47 -11.00
N TYR A 159 7.91 14.43 -11.91
CA TYR A 159 8.52 14.22 -13.21
C TYR A 159 9.16 15.50 -13.73
N CYS A 160 10.46 15.46 -13.97
CA CYS A 160 11.25 16.60 -14.43
C CYS A 160 12.10 16.24 -15.64
N VAL A 161 12.53 17.27 -16.38
CA VAL A 161 13.49 17.14 -17.48
C VAL A 161 14.61 18.17 -17.31
N SER A 162 15.86 17.77 -17.53
CA SER A 162 17.00 18.71 -17.54
C SER A 162 16.98 19.57 -18.80
N GLU A 163 17.34 20.84 -18.65
CA GLU A 163 17.44 21.80 -19.75
C GLU A 163 18.84 22.40 -19.81
N ALA A 164 19.24 22.94 -20.96
CA ALA A 164 20.49 23.67 -21.03
C ALA A 164 20.41 24.93 -20.17
N PRO A 165 21.49 25.33 -19.48
CA PRO A 165 21.49 26.51 -18.64
C PRO A 165 21.24 27.76 -19.47
N ASN A 166 20.27 28.57 -19.05
CA ASN A 166 19.97 29.85 -19.68
C ASN A 166 20.72 30.98 -18.97
N GLU A 167 21.46 31.79 -19.72
CA GLU A 167 22.30 32.88 -19.17
C GLU A 167 21.49 33.98 -18.46
N GLN A 168 20.26 34.26 -18.91
CA GLN A 168 19.39 35.23 -18.24
C GLN A 168 18.93 34.70 -16.88
N ILE A 169 18.57 33.41 -16.81
CA ILE A 169 18.17 32.76 -15.56
C ILE A 169 19.34 32.75 -14.56
N LEU A 170 20.55 32.39 -15.01
CA LEU A 170 21.75 32.40 -14.16
C LEU A 170 22.06 33.79 -13.61
N ARG A 171 22.05 34.83 -14.44
CA ARG A 171 22.29 36.22 -13.99
C ARG A 171 21.27 36.68 -12.95
N LEU A 172 19.99 36.37 -13.17
CA LEU A 172 18.93 36.71 -12.20
C LEU A 172 19.10 35.94 -10.89
N ALA A 173 19.49 34.67 -10.96
CA ALA A 173 19.79 33.84 -9.79
C ALA A 173 20.95 34.41 -8.97
N GLU A 174 22.07 34.77 -9.61
CA GLU A 174 23.23 35.36 -8.93
C GLU A 174 22.86 36.68 -8.22
N GLN A 175 22.12 37.56 -8.89
CA GLN A 175 21.65 38.81 -8.30
C GLN A 175 20.76 38.55 -7.07
N PHE A 176 19.84 37.60 -7.17
CA PHE A 176 18.96 37.22 -6.08
C PHE A 176 19.73 36.66 -4.88
N ILE A 177 20.66 35.73 -5.13
CA ILE A 177 21.49 35.10 -4.10
C ILE A 177 22.33 36.14 -3.36
N ARG A 178 22.97 37.07 -4.07
CA ARG A 178 23.75 38.17 -3.46
C ARG A 178 22.86 39.13 -2.65
N LEU A 179 21.71 39.51 -3.20
CA LEU A 179 20.78 40.45 -2.53
C LEU A 179 20.26 39.87 -1.21
N HIS A 180 19.90 38.57 -1.22
CA HIS A 180 19.36 37.87 -0.05
C HIS A 180 20.44 37.23 0.84
N ARG A 181 21.72 37.38 0.49
CA ARG A 181 22.88 36.80 1.20
C ARG A 181 22.71 35.30 1.45
N LEU A 182 22.25 34.57 0.43
CA LEU A 182 22.01 33.14 0.53
C LEU A 182 23.30 32.35 0.34
N GLU A 183 23.44 31.28 1.11
CA GLU A 183 24.56 30.33 1.04
C GLU A 183 24.05 28.89 0.95
N GLY A 184 24.83 28.02 0.29
CA GLY A 184 24.49 26.61 0.15
C GLY A 184 23.49 26.32 -0.98
N PRO A 185 22.47 25.46 -0.79
CA PRO A 185 21.76 24.79 -1.86
C PRO A 185 20.46 25.57 -2.09
N ILE A 186 20.35 26.24 -3.22
CA ILE A 186 19.25 27.16 -3.45
C ILE A 186 18.55 26.72 -4.73
N THR A 187 17.30 26.32 -4.60
CA THR A 187 16.43 26.03 -5.75
C THR A 187 15.58 27.25 -6.04
N LEU A 188 15.86 27.94 -7.15
CA LEU A 188 15.07 29.07 -7.60
C LEU A 188 14.05 28.63 -8.65
N TYR A 189 12.83 29.12 -8.53
CA TYR A 189 11.76 28.90 -9.51
C TYR A 189 11.50 30.16 -10.31
N PHE A 190 11.37 29.98 -11.61
CA PHE A 190 11.15 31.03 -12.58
C PHE A 190 9.85 30.78 -13.34
N ALA A 191 9.04 31.82 -13.49
CA ALA A 191 7.97 31.86 -14.47
C ALA A 191 8.48 32.46 -15.78
N TYR A 192 8.21 31.77 -16.89
CA TYR A 192 8.42 32.30 -18.22
C TYR A 192 7.08 32.69 -18.86
N THR A 193 6.98 33.96 -19.27
CA THR A 193 5.80 34.52 -19.94
C THR A 193 6.18 34.91 -21.37
N PRO A 194 5.62 34.25 -22.40
CA PRO A 194 5.80 34.65 -23.80
C PRO A 194 5.33 36.09 -24.04
N GLY A 195 6.16 36.93 -24.66
CA GLY A 195 5.82 38.31 -25.07
C GLY A 195 6.26 39.44 -24.12
N ALA A 196 6.76 39.13 -22.92
CA ALA A 196 7.32 40.10 -21.98
C ALA A 196 8.87 40.03 -21.89
N ASP A 197 9.52 39.22 -22.74
CA ASP A 197 10.98 39.00 -22.83
C ASP A 197 11.70 38.82 -21.48
N GLY A 198 11.04 38.18 -20.50
CA GLY A 198 11.56 38.08 -19.14
C GLY A 198 11.29 36.76 -18.45
N TYR A 199 12.31 36.20 -17.81
CA TYR A 199 12.14 35.25 -16.72
C TYR A 199 11.93 36.01 -15.42
N HIS A 200 10.96 35.58 -14.61
CA HIS A 200 10.67 36.19 -13.31
C HIS A 200 10.83 35.16 -12.20
N ILE A 201 11.57 35.49 -11.15
CA ILE A 201 11.66 34.64 -9.95
C ILE A 201 10.29 34.65 -9.26
N ILE A 202 9.72 33.47 -9.04
CA ILE A 202 8.45 33.28 -8.32
C ILE A 202 8.67 32.69 -6.93
N GLY A 203 9.84 32.12 -6.67
CA GLY A 203 10.23 31.71 -5.34
C GLY A 203 11.61 31.10 -5.29
N ALA A 204 12.12 30.93 -4.07
CA ALA A 204 13.38 30.27 -3.78
C ALA A 204 13.22 29.36 -2.56
N ILE A 205 13.74 28.15 -2.68
CA ILE A 205 13.85 27.16 -1.61
C ILE A 205 15.33 27.05 -1.26
N PRO A 206 15.79 27.67 -0.16
CA PRO A 206 17.20 27.71 0.22
C PRO A 206 17.61 26.48 1.06
N HIS A 207 17.14 25.30 0.62
CA HIS A 207 17.53 23.98 1.08
C HIS A 207 17.46 22.99 -0.10
N TRP A 208 17.75 21.70 0.15
CA TRP A 208 17.70 20.68 -0.89
C TRP A 208 16.29 20.44 -1.40
N ASP A 209 16.16 20.34 -2.72
CA ASP A 209 14.91 20.11 -3.43
C ASP A 209 14.84 18.69 -4.02
N ASP A 210 13.63 18.20 -4.25
CA ASP A 210 13.38 16.87 -4.83
C ASP A 210 13.85 16.73 -6.29
N ALA A 211 14.29 17.80 -6.94
CA ALA A 211 14.99 17.75 -8.21
C ALA A 211 16.46 17.30 -8.08
N LEU A 212 17.02 17.19 -6.86
CA LEU A 212 18.40 16.75 -6.62
C LEU A 212 18.77 15.41 -7.29
N PRO A 213 17.93 14.37 -7.29
CA PRO A 213 18.22 13.13 -8.03
C PRO A 213 18.47 13.40 -9.51
N LEU A 214 17.72 14.31 -10.15
CA LEU A 214 17.94 14.66 -11.56
C LEU A 214 19.34 15.24 -11.76
N ALA A 215 19.77 16.18 -10.90
CA ALA A 215 21.10 16.80 -10.97
C ALA A 215 22.23 15.76 -10.97
N VAL A 216 22.20 14.82 -10.03
CA VAL A 216 23.22 13.77 -9.95
C VAL A 216 23.19 12.87 -11.19
N HIS A 217 22.00 12.51 -11.70
CA HIS A 217 21.87 11.67 -12.89
C HIS A 217 22.35 12.35 -14.19
N VAL A 218 22.29 13.68 -14.28
CA VAL A 218 22.78 14.42 -15.46
C VAL A 218 24.28 14.70 -15.40
N GLY A 219 24.95 14.32 -14.30
CA GLY A 219 26.39 14.46 -14.10
C GLY A 219 26.81 15.59 -13.15
N ALA A 220 25.85 16.28 -12.51
CA ALA A 220 26.12 17.33 -11.54
C ALA A 220 25.93 16.79 -10.11
N ASP A 221 27.00 16.25 -9.54
CA ASP A 221 27.00 15.70 -8.18
C ASP A 221 27.09 16.83 -7.13
N LEU A 222 25.96 17.46 -6.82
CA LEU A 222 25.92 18.59 -5.89
C LEU A 222 26.19 18.25 -4.41
N PRO A 223 25.78 17.08 -3.87
CA PRO A 223 26.01 16.73 -2.47
C PRO A 223 27.49 16.76 -2.04
N ILE A 224 28.43 16.46 -2.94
CA ILE A 224 29.86 16.52 -2.59
C ILE A 224 30.35 17.94 -2.31
N HIS A 225 29.79 18.95 -3.00
CA HIS A 225 30.13 20.35 -2.78
C HIS A 225 29.74 20.83 -1.38
N TRP A 226 28.80 20.15 -0.75
CA TRP A 226 28.42 20.42 0.62
C TRP A 226 29.54 20.04 1.61
N ILE A 227 30.22 18.92 1.38
CA ILE A 227 31.31 18.43 2.24
C ILE A 227 32.62 19.13 1.89
N ALA A 228 32.89 19.27 0.59
CA ALA A 228 34.08 19.92 0.04
C ALA A 228 33.66 21.01 -0.96
N PRO A 229 33.36 22.24 -0.48
CA PRO A 229 32.94 23.32 -1.36
C PRO A 229 34.02 23.60 -2.41
N PRO A 230 33.63 23.74 -3.69
CA PRO A 230 34.57 24.04 -4.76
C PRO A 230 35.19 25.42 -4.54
N GLN A 231 36.46 25.56 -4.93
CA GLN A 231 37.14 26.85 -4.87
C GLN A 231 36.49 27.83 -5.86
N ALA A 232 36.43 29.11 -5.48
CA ALA A 232 35.96 30.22 -6.31
C ALA A 232 36.85 30.34 -7.55
N ALA A 233 36.44 29.68 -8.65
CA ALA A 233 37.04 29.60 -10.00
C ALA A 233 36.77 28.23 -10.67
N THR A 234 36.17 27.27 -9.96
CA THR A 234 35.84 25.97 -10.56
C THR A 234 34.77 26.16 -11.65
N PRO A 235 35.02 25.74 -12.90
CA PRO A 235 34.01 25.87 -13.96
C PRO A 235 32.78 25.06 -13.60
N MET A 236 31.59 25.60 -13.93
CA MET A 236 30.33 24.92 -13.65
C MET A 236 30.35 23.50 -14.24
N PRO A 237 29.90 22.49 -13.49
CA PRO A 237 29.89 21.12 -13.97
C PRO A 237 29.06 21.02 -15.25
N SER A 238 29.66 20.51 -16.32
CA SER A 238 28.95 20.23 -17.56
C SER A 238 27.98 19.07 -17.32
N TYR A 239 26.71 19.27 -17.67
CA TYR A 239 25.67 18.25 -17.52
C TYR A 239 24.87 18.05 -18.82
N ARG A 240 24.20 16.90 -18.91
CA ARG A 240 23.46 16.49 -20.11
C ARG A 240 22.02 17.03 -20.10
N PRO A 241 21.63 17.91 -21.04
CA PRO A 241 20.24 18.33 -21.17
C PRO A 241 19.37 17.24 -21.82
N GLY A 242 18.05 17.31 -21.63
CA GLY A 242 17.08 16.40 -22.22
C GLY A 242 16.99 15.02 -21.55
N ILE A 243 17.48 14.90 -20.31
CA ILE A 243 17.30 13.70 -19.48
C ILE A 243 16.07 13.89 -18.62
N TYR A 244 15.21 12.89 -18.60
CA TYR A 244 13.99 12.89 -17.80
C TYR A 244 14.23 12.12 -16.50
N CYS A 245 13.79 12.67 -15.38
CA CYS A 245 13.86 12.00 -14.07
C CYS A 245 12.45 11.83 -13.51
N ARG A 246 12.14 10.59 -13.13
CA ARG A 246 10.86 10.18 -12.55
C ARG A 246 11.02 9.80 -11.10
N ASN A 247 10.13 10.31 -10.26
CA ASN A 247 10.02 9.90 -8.87
C ASN A 247 8.91 8.83 -8.73
N GLY A 248 9.29 7.60 -8.34
CA GLY A 248 8.38 6.46 -8.22
C GLY A 248 7.32 6.61 -7.11
N ARG A 249 7.56 7.48 -6.12
CA ARG A 249 6.60 7.79 -5.05
C ARG A 249 5.28 8.30 -5.60
N HIS A 250 5.30 9.12 -6.65
CA HIS A 250 4.08 9.63 -7.29
C HIS A 250 3.32 8.56 -8.06
N ASP A 251 3.98 7.53 -8.58
CA ASP A 251 3.30 6.43 -9.26
C ASP A 251 2.50 5.57 -8.29
N SER A 252 3.03 5.36 -7.08
CA SER A 252 2.31 4.66 -6.03
C SER A 252 1.02 5.40 -5.63
N LEU A 253 1.08 6.73 -5.49
CA LEU A 253 -0.08 7.58 -5.21
C LEU A 253 -1.08 7.64 -6.37
N LEU A 254 -0.60 7.68 -7.63
CA LEU A 254 -1.44 7.63 -8.82
C LEU A 254 -2.17 6.28 -8.93
N LEU A 255 -1.48 5.17 -8.65
CA LEU A 255 -2.08 3.84 -8.58
C LEU A 255 -3.15 3.78 -7.49
N GLN A 256 -2.84 4.19 -6.25
CA GLN A 256 -3.82 4.24 -5.17
C GLN A 256 -5.07 5.05 -5.55
N LYS A 257 -4.89 6.23 -6.16
CA LYS A 257 -6.02 7.04 -6.68
C LYS A 257 -6.79 6.31 -7.78
N ALA A 258 -6.12 5.64 -8.71
CA ALA A 258 -6.75 4.85 -9.77
C ALA A 258 -7.59 3.69 -9.21
N PHE A 259 -7.06 2.96 -8.21
CA PHE A 259 -7.78 1.89 -7.52
C PHE A 259 -8.98 2.39 -6.72
N GLY A 260 -8.82 3.53 -6.05
CA GLY A 260 -9.92 4.21 -5.36
C GLY A 260 -11.04 4.67 -6.32
N GLN A 261 -10.67 5.23 -7.47
CA GLN A 261 -11.63 5.71 -8.48
C GLN A 261 -12.32 4.58 -9.26
N ALA A 262 -11.64 3.44 -9.46
CA ALA A 262 -12.23 2.25 -10.06
C ALA A 262 -13.47 1.74 -9.32
N ARG A 263 -13.58 2.02 -8.01
CA ARG A 263 -14.78 1.74 -7.20
C ARG A 263 -16.03 2.47 -7.70
N ARG A 264 -15.87 3.60 -8.41
CA ARG A 264 -16.97 4.45 -8.91
C ARG A 264 -17.21 4.32 -10.42
N LYS A 265 -16.18 4.02 -11.22
CA LYS A 265 -16.25 4.11 -12.69
C LYS A 265 -16.14 2.79 -13.46
N GLY A 266 -16.08 1.64 -12.77
CA GLY A 266 -16.15 0.30 -13.39
C GLY A 266 -14.79 -0.29 -13.81
N THR A 267 -14.81 -1.59 -14.15
CA THR A 267 -13.62 -2.44 -14.39
C THR A 267 -12.83 -2.08 -15.64
N ARG A 268 -13.49 -1.59 -16.70
CA ARG A 268 -12.83 -1.17 -17.96
C ARG A 268 -11.89 0.02 -17.77
N GLN A 269 -12.29 1.02 -16.98
CA GLN A 269 -11.47 2.20 -16.75
C GLN A 269 -10.30 1.92 -15.79
N LEU A 270 -10.47 0.97 -14.86
CA LEU A 270 -9.36 0.43 -14.07
C LEU A 270 -8.33 -0.23 -14.97
N PHE A 271 -8.75 -1.13 -15.87
CA PHE A 271 -7.84 -1.81 -16.80
C PHE A 271 -7.10 -0.82 -17.69
N GLY A 272 -7.80 0.18 -18.23
CA GLY A 272 -7.17 1.26 -19.01
C GLY A 272 -6.17 2.08 -18.19
N THR A 273 -6.45 2.35 -16.92
CA THR A 273 -5.53 3.09 -16.05
C THR A 273 -4.32 2.23 -15.68
N LEU A 274 -4.51 0.95 -15.36
CA LEU A 274 -3.44 0.00 -15.10
C LEU A 274 -2.54 -0.21 -16.31
N ALA A 275 -3.12 -0.40 -17.49
CA ALA A 275 -2.39 -0.54 -18.74
C ALA A 275 -1.58 0.73 -19.05
N ARG A 276 -2.18 1.92 -18.85
CA ARG A 276 -1.48 3.19 -19.01
C ARG A 276 -0.33 3.34 -18.02
N THR A 277 -0.54 3.04 -16.73
CA THR A 277 0.52 3.11 -15.73
C THR A 277 1.63 2.09 -16.01
N PHE A 278 1.28 0.88 -16.42
CA PHE A 278 2.24 -0.16 -16.81
C PHE A 278 3.07 0.29 -18.03
N LEU A 279 2.43 0.82 -19.07
CA LEU A 279 3.12 1.41 -20.22
C LEU A 279 3.99 2.60 -19.80
N GLU A 280 3.54 3.43 -18.86
CA GLU A 280 4.34 4.52 -18.30
C GLU A 280 5.56 4.00 -17.51
N ILE A 281 5.45 2.89 -16.78
CA ILE A 281 6.58 2.25 -16.06
C ILE A 281 7.61 1.68 -17.04
N LEU A 282 7.18 1.21 -18.21
CA LEU A 282 8.05 0.66 -19.25
C LEU A 282 8.76 1.72 -20.12
N ARG A 283 8.36 3.00 -20.03
CA ARG A 283 8.97 4.11 -20.80
C ARG A 283 10.49 4.30 -20.64
N PRO A 284 11.15 4.00 -19.50
CA PRO A 284 12.60 4.06 -19.37
C PRO A 284 13.35 3.16 -20.33
N ALA A 285 12.73 2.09 -20.83
CA ALA A 285 13.36 1.20 -21.79
C ALA A 285 13.54 1.87 -23.18
N TRP A 286 12.75 2.90 -23.49
CA TRP A 286 12.67 3.50 -24.84
C TRP A 286 12.97 5.01 -24.88
N ARG A 287 13.24 5.65 -23.73
CA ARG A 287 13.60 7.08 -23.63
C ARG A 287 14.80 7.27 -22.70
N LYS A 288 15.47 8.44 -22.77
CA LYS A 288 16.48 8.90 -21.80
C LYS A 288 15.83 9.24 -20.44
N GLU A 289 15.05 8.31 -19.90
CA GLU A 289 14.29 8.42 -18.66
C GLU A 289 15.02 7.65 -17.55
N VAL A 290 15.23 8.29 -16.41
CA VAL A 290 15.90 7.74 -15.23
C VAL A 290 14.96 7.73 -14.04
N HIS A 291 15.01 6.68 -13.23
CA HIS A 291 14.24 6.57 -12.00
C HIS A 291 15.08 7.06 -10.82
N GLY A 292 14.56 7.98 -10.01
CA GLY A 292 15.28 8.54 -8.85
C GLY A 292 15.76 7.49 -7.85
N SER A 293 15.01 6.39 -7.70
CA SER A 293 15.34 5.27 -6.81
C SER A 293 16.23 4.19 -7.45
N HIS A 294 16.44 4.19 -8.78
CA HIS A 294 17.20 3.14 -9.46
C HIS A 294 18.71 3.38 -9.39
N ALA A 295 19.47 2.41 -8.89
CA ALA A 295 20.92 2.35 -9.06
C ALA A 295 21.39 0.89 -9.00
N TRP A 296 22.14 0.44 -10.00
CA TRP A 296 22.68 -0.93 -10.05
C TRP A 296 23.55 -1.28 -8.83
N GLN A 297 24.29 -0.29 -8.32
CA GLN A 297 25.13 -0.43 -7.15
C GLN A 297 24.37 -0.26 -5.83
N ASP A 298 23.06 -0.06 -5.83
CA ASP A 298 22.24 0.04 -4.61
C ASP A 298 20.77 -0.30 -4.92
N PRO A 299 20.47 -1.59 -5.15
CA PRO A 299 19.18 -2.02 -5.68
C PRO A 299 18.08 -2.11 -4.62
N ASN A 300 18.42 -2.21 -3.33
CA ASN A 300 17.47 -2.43 -2.24
C ASN A 300 16.34 -1.38 -2.20
N PRO A 301 16.63 -0.06 -2.27
CA PRO A 301 15.58 0.96 -2.30
C PRO A 301 14.55 0.74 -3.41
N GLN A 302 15.01 0.36 -4.61
CA GLN A 302 14.11 0.12 -5.74
C GLN A 302 13.21 -1.10 -5.49
N TRP A 303 13.77 -2.20 -4.99
CA TRP A 303 12.99 -3.40 -4.69
C TRP A 303 11.97 -3.16 -3.57
N THR A 304 12.33 -2.41 -2.53
CA THR A 304 11.39 -2.05 -1.46
C THR A 304 10.23 -1.21 -1.97
N GLU A 305 10.50 -0.28 -2.89
CA GLU A 305 9.46 0.52 -3.53
C GLU A 305 8.50 -0.36 -4.36
N TYR A 306 9.03 -1.27 -5.18
CA TYR A 306 8.20 -2.21 -5.95
C TYR A 306 7.41 -3.18 -5.07
N ALA A 307 8.03 -3.74 -4.04
CA ALA A 307 7.36 -4.64 -3.10
C ALA A 307 6.18 -3.95 -2.39
N ARG A 308 6.32 -2.68 -2.00
CA ARG A 308 5.22 -1.90 -1.43
C ARG A 308 4.09 -1.68 -2.41
N ILE A 309 4.40 -1.32 -3.66
CA ILE A 309 3.39 -1.16 -4.70
C ILE A 309 2.64 -2.49 -4.89
N LEU A 310 3.35 -3.61 -5.01
CA LEU A 310 2.74 -4.93 -5.16
C LEU A 310 1.87 -5.31 -3.97
N ALA A 311 2.34 -5.12 -2.73
CA ALA A 311 1.58 -5.42 -1.53
C ALA A 311 0.25 -4.62 -1.47
N GLN A 312 0.27 -3.35 -1.86
CA GLN A 312 -0.93 -2.52 -1.94
C GLN A 312 -1.92 -3.07 -2.99
N LEU A 313 -1.42 -3.44 -4.18
CA LEU A 313 -2.24 -4.03 -5.24
C LEU A 313 -2.92 -5.33 -4.78
N VAL A 314 -2.19 -6.19 -4.07
CA VAL A 314 -2.70 -7.45 -3.52
C VAL A 314 -3.77 -7.20 -2.46
N SER A 315 -3.53 -6.25 -1.54
CA SER A 315 -4.50 -5.87 -0.51
C SER A 315 -5.81 -5.33 -1.11
N ASP A 316 -5.71 -4.45 -2.10
CA ASP A 316 -6.89 -3.87 -2.76
C ASP A 316 -7.67 -4.94 -3.55
N ALA A 317 -6.97 -5.87 -4.20
CA ALA A 317 -7.59 -7.00 -4.88
C ALA A 317 -8.30 -7.95 -3.90
N SER A 318 -7.67 -8.29 -2.77
CA SER A 318 -8.24 -9.19 -1.77
C SER A 318 -9.51 -8.59 -1.14
N ALA A 319 -9.52 -7.28 -0.84
CA ALA A 319 -10.69 -6.58 -0.31
C ALA A 319 -11.88 -6.59 -1.31
N ARG A 320 -11.61 -6.51 -2.61
CA ARG A 320 -12.64 -6.63 -3.66
C ARG A 320 -13.19 -8.04 -3.76
N ILE A 321 -12.32 -9.05 -3.73
CA ILE A 321 -12.73 -10.46 -3.72
C ILE A 321 -13.61 -10.73 -2.48
N ALA A 322 -13.23 -10.25 -1.31
CA ALA A 322 -14.04 -10.38 -0.08
C ALA A 322 -15.41 -9.69 -0.21
N THR A 323 -15.47 -8.53 -0.88
CA THR A 323 -16.74 -7.82 -1.12
C THR A 323 -17.64 -8.59 -2.08
N LEU A 324 -17.10 -9.15 -3.15
CA LEU A 324 -17.83 -10.02 -4.08
C LEU A 324 -18.33 -11.29 -3.38
N ARG A 325 -17.49 -11.93 -2.56
CA ARG A 325 -17.88 -13.11 -1.76
C ARG A 325 -19.05 -12.81 -0.83
N ARG A 326 -19.00 -11.69 -0.09
CA ARG A 326 -20.11 -11.26 0.78
C ARG A 326 -21.38 -10.97 -0.01
N TRP A 327 -21.27 -10.35 -1.18
CA TRP A 327 -22.42 -10.12 -2.05
C TRP A 327 -23.03 -11.44 -2.53
N GLN A 328 -22.23 -12.39 -3.00
CA GLN A 328 -22.70 -13.72 -3.43
C GLN A 328 -23.33 -14.50 -2.26
N ALA A 329 -22.73 -14.46 -1.07
CA ALA A 329 -23.27 -15.07 0.13
C ALA A 329 -24.66 -14.53 0.48
N ARG A 330 -24.83 -13.19 0.45
CA ARG A 330 -26.13 -12.56 0.68
C ARG A 330 -27.18 -12.95 -0.37
N GLN A 331 -26.79 -13.09 -1.63
CA GLN A 331 -27.71 -13.54 -2.69
C GLN A 331 -28.17 -14.98 -2.47
N ARG A 332 -27.26 -15.89 -2.11
CA ARG A 332 -27.61 -17.29 -1.79
C ARG A 332 -28.50 -17.38 -0.56
N ALA A 333 -28.14 -16.71 0.54
CA ALA A 333 -28.95 -16.67 1.74
C ALA A 333 -30.35 -16.10 1.49
N ARG A 334 -30.49 -15.05 0.66
CA ARG A 334 -31.80 -14.51 0.25
C ARG A 334 -32.66 -15.54 -0.49
N ARG A 335 -32.07 -16.32 -1.41
CA ARG A 335 -32.79 -17.38 -2.13
C ARG A 335 -33.29 -18.46 -1.18
N VAL A 336 -32.49 -18.86 -0.19
CA VAL A 336 -32.90 -19.83 0.83
C VAL A 336 -34.07 -19.29 1.66
N HIS A 337 -33.96 -18.08 2.21
CA HIS A 337 -35.07 -17.50 2.99
C HIS A 337 -36.34 -17.32 2.16
N HIS A 338 -36.20 -16.91 0.90
CA HIS A 338 -37.35 -16.79 0.00
C HIS A 338 -38.02 -18.15 -0.25
N ARG A 339 -37.24 -19.21 -0.44
CA ARG A 339 -37.76 -20.57 -0.63
C ARG A 339 -38.48 -21.08 0.62
N ILE A 340 -37.90 -20.90 1.79
CA ILE A 340 -38.51 -21.29 3.07
C ILE A 340 -39.85 -20.58 3.27
N ARG A 341 -39.90 -19.26 3.00
CA ARG A 341 -41.14 -18.48 3.06
C ARG A 341 -42.22 -18.99 2.11
N LEU A 342 -41.85 -19.39 0.89
CA LEU A 342 -42.81 -19.96 -0.06
C LEU A 342 -43.37 -21.30 0.43
N ASP A 343 -42.56 -22.10 1.13
CA ASP A 343 -43.03 -23.35 1.73
C ASP A 343 -44.02 -23.07 2.86
N GLU A 344 -43.71 -22.12 3.73
CA GLU A 344 -44.58 -21.68 4.82
C GLU A 344 -45.92 -21.14 4.31
N GLN A 345 -45.89 -20.28 3.29
CA GLN A 345 -47.12 -19.71 2.69
C GLN A 345 -48.01 -20.77 2.03
N ALA A 346 -47.40 -21.87 1.58
CA ALA A 346 -48.10 -23.01 0.99
C ALA A 346 -48.47 -24.09 2.02
N ASP A 347 -48.29 -23.82 3.32
CA ASP A 347 -48.52 -24.75 4.44
C ASP A 347 -47.86 -26.13 4.21
N ARG A 348 -46.63 -26.12 3.67
CA ARG A 348 -45.87 -27.34 3.36
C ARG A 348 -44.56 -27.41 4.13
N SER A 349 -44.10 -28.62 4.36
CA SER A 349 -42.83 -28.87 5.02
C SER A 349 -41.63 -28.42 4.16
N THR A 350 -40.69 -27.68 4.76
CA THR A 350 -39.41 -27.37 4.11
C THR A 350 -38.50 -28.59 4.12
N ARG A 351 -38.20 -29.12 2.93
CA ARG A 351 -37.27 -30.24 2.76
C ARG A 351 -35.84 -29.71 2.58
N LEU A 352 -35.01 -29.85 3.61
CA LEU A 352 -33.61 -29.43 3.61
C LEU A 352 -32.68 -30.64 3.51
N LEU A 353 -31.71 -30.57 2.59
CA LEU A 353 -30.62 -31.53 2.48
C LEU A 353 -29.30 -30.90 2.94
N SER A 354 -28.66 -31.50 3.94
CA SER A 354 -27.26 -31.24 4.23
C SER A 354 -26.38 -32.13 3.36
N LEU A 355 -25.54 -31.53 2.52
CA LEU A 355 -24.72 -32.23 1.53
C LEU A 355 -23.24 -31.91 1.73
N CYS A 356 -22.41 -32.95 1.86
CA CYS A 356 -20.95 -32.81 1.81
C CYS A 356 -20.34 -33.93 0.94
N PHE A 357 -19.02 -34.03 0.88
CA PHE A 357 -18.37 -35.05 0.05
C PHE A 357 -18.68 -36.48 0.55
N GLY A 358 -18.35 -36.78 1.80
CA GLY A 358 -18.40 -38.15 2.32
C GLY A 358 -19.67 -38.54 3.09
N ASN A 359 -20.45 -37.60 3.61
CA ASN A 359 -21.58 -37.84 4.53
C ASN A 359 -21.25 -38.71 5.76
N ILE A 360 -20.07 -38.46 6.33
CA ILE A 360 -19.58 -39.13 7.55
C ILE A 360 -19.05 -38.13 8.61
N CYS A 361 -18.92 -36.84 8.26
CA CYS A 361 -18.37 -35.81 9.15
C CYS A 361 -19.30 -34.58 9.22
N ARG A 362 -19.18 -33.66 8.25
CA ARG A 362 -19.85 -32.34 8.26
C ARG A 362 -21.37 -32.40 8.08
N SER A 363 -21.85 -33.05 7.02
CA SER A 363 -23.29 -33.10 6.72
C SER A 363 -24.15 -33.89 7.71
N PRO A 364 -23.72 -35.05 8.26
CA PRO A 364 -24.52 -35.69 9.30
C PRO A 364 -24.61 -34.80 10.54
N TYR A 365 -23.49 -34.32 11.07
CA TYR A 365 -23.50 -33.44 12.25
C TYR A 365 -24.42 -32.23 12.05
N ALA A 366 -24.35 -31.55 10.90
CA ALA A 366 -25.19 -30.40 10.64
C ALA A 366 -26.70 -30.73 10.59
N ALA A 367 -27.08 -31.89 10.04
CA ALA A 367 -28.48 -32.33 9.99
C ALA A 367 -29.03 -32.62 11.39
N TYR A 368 -28.36 -33.49 12.16
CA TYR A 368 -28.76 -33.80 13.54
C TYR A 368 -28.77 -32.56 14.43
N ARG A 369 -27.79 -31.67 14.26
CA ARG A 369 -27.73 -30.42 15.02
C ARG A 369 -28.90 -29.50 14.70
N LEU A 370 -29.22 -29.34 13.42
CA LEU A 370 -30.32 -28.47 12.99
C LEU A 370 -31.67 -29.01 13.46
N GLU A 371 -31.90 -30.32 13.37
CA GLU A 371 -33.10 -30.97 13.93
C GLU A 371 -33.27 -30.63 15.42
N ARG A 372 -32.20 -30.76 16.21
CA ARG A 372 -32.24 -30.41 17.64
C ARG A 372 -32.51 -28.93 17.91
N ILE A 373 -31.89 -28.03 17.13
CA ILE A 373 -32.14 -26.58 17.25
C ILE A 373 -33.62 -26.28 16.95
N LEU A 374 -34.22 -26.94 15.95
CA LEU A 374 -35.60 -26.71 15.56
C LEU A 374 -36.60 -27.33 16.54
N CYS A 375 -36.38 -28.56 17.02
CA CYS A 375 -37.24 -29.20 18.03
C CYS A 375 -37.28 -28.43 19.36
N SER A 376 -36.21 -27.72 19.70
CA SER A 376 -36.13 -26.93 20.94
C SER A 376 -36.88 -25.59 20.86
N ASN A 377 -37.28 -25.15 19.66
CA ASN A 377 -38.03 -23.93 19.43
C ASN A 377 -39.49 -24.30 19.05
N ALA A 378 -40.48 -23.81 19.79
CA ALA A 378 -41.93 -24.05 19.58
C ALA A 378 -42.37 -23.87 18.10
N PRO A 379 -43.51 -24.46 17.66
CA PRO A 379 -43.68 -25.03 16.31
C PRO A 379 -43.45 -24.00 15.20
N SER A 380 -42.20 -23.95 14.73
CA SER A 380 -41.81 -23.44 13.41
C SER A 380 -42.28 -24.44 12.33
N PRO A 381 -42.35 -24.04 11.04
CA PRO A 381 -42.85 -24.89 9.96
C PRO A 381 -42.27 -26.31 10.05
N CYS A 382 -43.02 -27.34 9.70
CA CYS A 382 -42.49 -28.70 9.69
C CYS A 382 -41.22 -28.75 8.82
N TRP A 383 -40.03 -28.89 9.39
CA TRP A 383 -38.80 -29.10 8.63
C TRP A 383 -38.60 -30.59 8.43
N HIS A 384 -38.31 -31.01 7.21
CA HIS A 384 -37.82 -32.35 6.91
C HIS A 384 -36.35 -32.25 6.57
N ILE A 385 -35.50 -32.68 7.49
CA ILE A 385 -34.04 -32.56 7.36
C ILE A 385 -33.47 -33.93 6.99
N GLU A 386 -32.58 -33.92 6.01
CA GLU A 386 -31.83 -35.11 5.62
C GLU A 386 -30.35 -34.76 5.45
N SER A 387 -29.49 -35.78 5.50
CA SER A 387 -28.09 -35.64 5.09
C SER A 387 -27.71 -36.67 4.04
N SER A 388 -26.79 -36.29 3.15
CA SER A 388 -26.27 -37.16 2.11
C SER A 388 -24.88 -36.75 1.64
N GLY A 389 -24.28 -37.59 0.81
CA GLY A 389 -22.91 -37.49 0.32
C GLY A 389 -22.80 -37.59 -1.20
N ILE A 390 -21.79 -36.92 -1.73
CA ILE A 390 -21.42 -36.96 -3.15
C ILE A 390 -20.74 -38.29 -3.48
N LEU A 391 -19.93 -38.83 -2.56
CA LEU A 391 -19.19 -40.07 -2.77
C LEU A 391 -20.17 -41.26 -2.90
N PRO A 392 -20.13 -42.05 -3.99
CA PRO A 392 -21.02 -43.20 -4.22
C PRO A 392 -20.59 -44.43 -3.40
N LYS A 393 -20.45 -44.23 -2.09
CA LYS A 393 -20.11 -45.26 -1.09
C LYS A 393 -21.03 -45.08 0.13
N PRO A 394 -22.28 -45.57 0.08
CA PRO A 394 -23.19 -45.52 1.22
C PRO A 394 -22.78 -46.54 2.30
N GLY A 395 -23.47 -46.53 3.45
CA GLY A 395 -23.26 -47.52 4.52
C GLY A 395 -22.08 -47.26 5.45
N ARG A 396 -21.31 -46.19 5.23
CA ARG A 396 -20.14 -45.85 6.07
C ARG A 396 -20.57 -45.12 7.34
N GLN A 397 -19.94 -45.49 8.44
CA GLN A 397 -20.11 -44.85 9.73
C GLN A 397 -19.20 -43.60 9.84
N PRO A 398 -19.56 -42.60 10.65
CA PRO A 398 -18.65 -41.53 11.05
C PRO A 398 -17.37 -42.09 11.69
N PRO A 399 -16.19 -41.48 11.45
CA PRO A 399 -14.97 -41.83 12.16
C PRO A 399 -15.13 -41.72 13.68
N HIS A 400 -14.37 -42.49 14.45
CA HIS A 400 -14.47 -42.52 15.92
C HIS A 400 -14.24 -41.13 16.54
N GLU A 401 -13.27 -40.37 16.01
CA GLU A 401 -12.97 -38.99 16.42
C GLU A 401 -14.16 -38.06 16.17
N ALA A 402 -14.84 -38.24 15.03
CA ALA A 402 -16.02 -37.48 14.66
C ALA A 402 -17.18 -37.75 15.62
N GLN A 403 -17.38 -39.01 16.03
CA GLN A 403 -18.41 -39.43 16.98
C GLN A 403 -18.15 -38.81 18.36
N ILE A 404 -16.92 -38.90 18.87
CA ILE A 404 -16.54 -38.31 20.17
C ILE A 404 -16.73 -36.79 20.15
N ALA A 405 -16.25 -36.11 19.11
CA ALA A 405 -16.39 -34.66 18.99
C ALA A 405 -17.86 -34.23 18.95
N ALA A 406 -18.69 -34.96 18.20
CA ALA A 406 -20.11 -34.70 18.07
C ALA A 406 -20.86 -34.92 19.39
N GLN A 407 -20.56 -36.01 20.10
CA GLN A 407 -21.10 -36.31 21.43
C GLN A 407 -20.68 -35.25 22.47
N THR A 408 -19.43 -34.78 22.41
CA THR A 408 -18.92 -33.70 23.28
C THR A 408 -19.71 -32.40 23.10
N LEU A 409 -20.18 -32.12 21.89
CA LEU A 409 -21.03 -30.97 21.58
C LEU A 409 -22.53 -31.27 21.76
N GLY A 410 -22.86 -32.42 22.35
CA GLY A 410 -24.23 -32.83 22.63
C GLY A 410 -25.03 -33.11 21.37
N THR A 411 -24.41 -33.59 20.28
CA THR A 411 -25.08 -34.01 19.04
C THR A 411 -24.51 -35.34 18.58
N PRO A 412 -24.83 -36.46 19.26
CA PRO A 412 -24.30 -37.78 18.89
C PRO A 412 -24.69 -38.14 17.44
N ILE A 413 -23.74 -38.72 16.70
CA ILE A 413 -23.89 -39.15 15.29
C ILE A 413 -23.46 -40.62 15.09
N ASP A 414 -23.26 -41.37 16.16
CA ASP A 414 -22.82 -42.78 16.17
C ASP A 414 -23.79 -43.74 15.48
N ALA A 415 -25.09 -43.41 15.43
CA ALA A 415 -26.09 -44.17 14.69
C ALA A 415 -26.19 -43.80 13.20
N HIS A 416 -25.41 -42.82 12.73
CA HIS A 416 -25.49 -42.32 11.35
C HIS A 416 -24.87 -43.29 10.35
N SER A 417 -25.55 -43.54 9.25
CA SER A 417 -25.02 -44.29 8.11
C SER A 417 -25.02 -43.41 6.87
N SER A 418 -23.86 -43.29 6.21
CA SER A 418 -23.71 -42.42 5.05
C SER A 418 -24.64 -42.83 3.91
N ARG A 419 -25.27 -41.85 3.26
CA ARG A 419 -26.08 -42.04 2.04
C ARG A 419 -25.40 -41.37 0.85
N HIS A 420 -25.58 -41.95 -0.33
CA HIS A 420 -25.22 -41.28 -1.59
C HIS A 420 -26.43 -40.53 -2.14
N SER A 421 -26.22 -39.31 -2.64
CA SER A 421 -27.25 -38.57 -3.40
C SER A 421 -27.01 -38.72 -4.90
N ALA A 422 -27.93 -39.39 -5.58
CA ALA A 422 -28.01 -39.33 -7.03
C ALA A 422 -28.63 -37.99 -7.47
N PRO A 423 -28.38 -37.51 -8.71
CA PRO A 423 -28.95 -36.26 -9.19
C PRO A 423 -30.49 -36.16 -9.09
N CYS A 424 -31.20 -37.28 -9.26
CA CYS A 424 -32.65 -37.33 -9.09
C CYS A 424 -33.09 -37.06 -7.64
N ASP A 425 -32.31 -37.51 -6.65
CA ASP A 425 -32.64 -37.36 -5.23
C ASP A 425 -32.55 -35.89 -4.79
N LEU A 426 -31.61 -35.14 -5.36
CA LEU A 426 -31.42 -33.72 -5.08
C LEU A 426 -32.64 -32.87 -5.45
N THR A 427 -33.46 -33.31 -6.40
CA THR A 427 -34.64 -32.58 -6.86
C THR A 427 -35.83 -32.65 -5.91
N GLN A 428 -35.78 -33.55 -4.92
CA GLN A 428 -36.80 -33.71 -3.89
C GLN A 428 -36.70 -32.68 -2.76
N HIS A 429 -35.60 -31.92 -2.70
CA HIS A 429 -35.34 -30.95 -1.65
C HIS A 429 -35.56 -29.52 -2.13
N HIS A 430 -36.05 -28.67 -1.24
CA HIS A 430 -36.26 -27.26 -1.51
C HIS A 430 -34.99 -26.45 -1.22
N VAL A 431 -34.22 -26.87 -0.21
CA VAL A 431 -32.99 -26.22 0.23
C VAL A 431 -31.86 -27.24 0.28
N ILE A 432 -30.72 -26.91 -0.30
CA ILE A 432 -29.49 -27.72 -0.18
C ILE A 432 -28.41 -26.86 0.50
N LEU A 433 -27.97 -27.33 1.66
CA LEU A 433 -26.94 -26.71 2.47
C LEU A 433 -25.61 -27.44 2.27
N ILE A 434 -24.58 -26.71 1.86
CA ILE A 434 -23.23 -27.24 1.57
C ILE A 434 -22.16 -26.54 2.41
N PHE A 435 -20.93 -27.06 2.40
CA PHE A 435 -19.86 -26.61 3.31
C PHE A 435 -18.71 -25.92 2.58
N ASP A 436 -18.45 -26.30 1.33
CA ASP A 436 -17.31 -25.80 0.55
C ASP A 436 -17.66 -25.57 -0.93
N ARG A 437 -16.74 -24.98 -1.69
CA ARG A 437 -16.94 -24.74 -3.12
C ARG A 437 -16.85 -26.01 -3.96
N GLN A 438 -16.21 -27.08 -3.49
CA GLN A 438 -16.18 -28.35 -4.23
C GLN A 438 -17.60 -28.94 -4.30
N ASN A 439 -18.37 -28.86 -3.21
CA ASN A 439 -19.79 -29.22 -3.21
C ASN A 439 -20.59 -28.34 -4.17
N LEU A 440 -20.30 -27.03 -4.21
CA LEU A 440 -20.97 -26.08 -5.12
C LEU A 440 -20.68 -26.40 -6.59
N HIS A 441 -19.44 -26.77 -6.91
CA HIS A 441 -19.04 -27.20 -8.25
C HIS A 441 -19.76 -28.48 -8.64
N HIS A 442 -19.81 -29.49 -7.76
CA HIS A 442 -20.55 -30.71 -8.03
C HIS A 442 -22.04 -30.45 -8.32
N LEU A 443 -22.71 -29.60 -7.53
CA LEU A 443 -24.11 -29.22 -7.77
C LEU A 443 -24.32 -28.43 -9.08
N ARG A 444 -23.28 -27.75 -9.57
CA ARG A 444 -23.31 -27.12 -10.89
C ARG A 444 -23.29 -28.17 -11.99
N ASP A 445 -22.41 -29.16 -11.85
CA ASP A 445 -22.23 -30.21 -12.86
C ASP A 445 -23.46 -31.12 -12.95
N THR A 446 -24.23 -31.27 -11.86
CA THR A 446 -25.52 -31.99 -11.87
C THR A 446 -26.70 -31.16 -12.38
N GLY A 447 -26.51 -29.86 -12.67
CA GLY A 447 -27.58 -28.96 -13.12
C GLY A 447 -28.52 -28.44 -12.00
N ILE A 448 -28.28 -28.83 -10.76
CA ILE A 448 -29.07 -28.39 -9.60
C ILE A 448 -28.81 -26.92 -9.28
N LEU A 449 -27.58 -26.43 -9.48
CA LEU A 449 -27.24 -25.04 -9.25
C LEU A 449 -27.93 -24.12 -10.27
N GLY A 450 -29.05 -23.52 -9.88
CA GLY A 450 -29.86 -22.64 -10.72
C GLY A 450 -31.27 -23.16 -10.99
N HIS A 451 -31.59 -24.37 -10.53
CA HIS A 451 -32.94 -24.91 -10.61
C HIS A 451 -33.94 -23.98 -9.89
N PRO A 452 -35.05 -23.57 -10.52
CA PRO A 452 -35.96 -22.56 -9.96
C PRO A 452 -36.58 -23.03 -8.65
N GLY A 453 -36.82 -24.34 -8.51
CA GLY A 453 -37.40 -24.98 -7.32
C GLY A 453 -36.46 -25.10 -6.12
N ILE A 454 -35.13 -24.94 -6.30
CA ILE A 454 -34.13 -25.34 -5.30
C ILE A 454 -33.23 -24.17 -4.94
N ALA A 455 -33.10 -23.88 -3.65
CA ALA A 455 -32.18 -22.88 -3.13
C ALA A 455 -30.92 -23.55 -2.57
N VAL A 456 -29.76 -23.20 -3.11
CA VAL A 456 -28.45 -23.69 -2.65
C VAL A 456 -27.73 -22.59 -1.87
N ALA A 457 -27.25 -22.91 -0.66
CA ALA A 457 -26.40 -22.02 0.12
C ALA A 457 -25.22 -22.77 0.75
N MET A 458 -24.11 -22.06 0.91
CA MET A 458 -23.03 -22.53 1.78
C MET A 458 -23.37 -22.16 3.21
N LEU A 459 -23.15 -23.05 4.17
CA LEU A 459 -23.36 -22.72 5.59
C LEU A 459 -22.48 -21.53 6.02
N GLY A 460 -21.30 -21.40 5.41
CA GLY A 460 -20.44 -20.23 5.56
C GLY A 460 -21.05 -18.89 5.13
N ASP A 461 -22.15 -18.88 4.36
CA ASP A 461 -22.86 -17.66 3.98
C ASP A 461 -23.53 -16.97 5.19
N TYR A 462 -23.78 -17.73 6.26
CA TYR A 462 -24.43 -17.31 7.50
C TYR A 462 -23.45 -16.93 8.62
N LEU A 463 -22.15 -17.14 8.41
CA LEU A 463 -21.10 -16.74 9.35
C LEU A 463 -21.02 -15.20 9.51
N PRO A 464 -20.42 -14.70 10.61
CA PRO A 464 -20.28 -13.27 10.88
C PRO A 464 -19.56 -12.52 9.75
N PRO A 465 -19.71 -11.18 9.65
CA PRO A 465 -19.18 -10.39 8.52
C PRO A 465 -17.69 -10.58 8.19
N SER A 466 -16.86 -10.94 9.16
CA SER A 466 -15.44 -11.24 8.98
C SER A 466 -15.17 -12.59 8.30
N ARG A 467 -16.10 -13.55 8.39
CA ARG A 467 -16.02 -14.91 7.82
C ARG A 467 -17.16 -15.25 6.84
N GLN A 468 -18.00 -14.28 6.50
CA GLN A 468 -19.15 -14.49 5.61
C GLN A 468 -18.71 -14.93 4.20
N GLY A 469 -19.26 -16.06 3.75
CA GLY A 469 -18.94 -16.68 2.45
C GLY A 469 -17.62 -17.46 2.44
N CYS A 470 -17.05 -17.75 3.62
CA CYS A 470 -15.93 -18.67 3.77
C CYS A 470 -16.39 -20.13 3.64
N GLU A 471 -15.44 -21.03 3.37
CA GLU A 471 -15.68 -22.47 3.38
C GLU A 471 -15.51 -23.01 4.80
N ILE A 472 -16.18 -24.12 5.08
CA ILE A 472 -16.00 -24.89 6.31
C ILE A 472 -15.12 -26.10 5.98
N SER A 473 -13.90 -26.10 6.51
CA SER A 473 -12.88 -27.13 6.27
C SER A 473 -13.40 -28.53 6.58
N ASP A 474 -13.00 -29.52 5.77
CA ASP A 474 -13.31 -30.93 6.04
C ASP A 474 -12.35 -31.50 7.10
N PRO A 475 -12.82 -31.94 8.27
CA PRO A 475 -11.97 -32.47 9.33
C PRO A 475 -11.57 -33.94 9.11
N TYR A 476 -11.95 -34.55 7.98
CA TYR A 476 -11.63 -35.94 7.71
C TYR A 476 -10.11 -36.21 7.76
N GLY A 477 -9.71 -37.19 8.58
CA GLY A 477 -8.31 -37.52 8.83
C GLY A 477 -7.63 -36.68 9.92
N GLY A 478 -8.36 -35.72 10.50
CA GLY A 478 -7.91 -34.90 11.62
C GLY A 478 -8.22 -35.50 12.99
N ASP A 479 -7.74 -34.83 14.04
CA ASP A 479 -7.97 -35.22 15.43
C ASP A 479 -9.31 -34.72 16.00
N ILE A 480 -9.65 -35.17 17.21
CA ILE A 480 -10.90 -34.80 17.90
C ILE A 480 -11.06 -33.27 18.01
N ASN A 481 -9.97 -32.53 18.23
CA ASN A 481 -10.04 -31.08 18.37
C ASN A 481 -10.36 -30.42 17.02
N GLU A 482 -9.77 -30.89 15.92
CA GLU A 482 -10.09 -30.41 14.58
C GLU A 482 -11.57 -30.63 14.24
N PHE A 483 -12.12 -31.80 14.58
CA PHE A 483 -13.56 -32.04 14.46
C PHE A 483 -14.40 -31.07 15.31
N ILE A 484 -14.04 -30.86 16.59
CA ILE A 484 -14.74 -29.92 17.47
C ILE A 484 -14.72 -28.51 16.89
N GLN A 485 -13.58 -28.04 16.36
CA GLN A 485 -13.49 -26.70 15.78
C GLN A 485 -14.39 -26.56 14.54
N THR A 486 -14.37 -27.55 13.63
CA THR A 486 -15.28 -27.56 12.49
C THR A 486 -16.74 -27.55 12.93
N TYR A 487 -17.13 -28.40 13.89
CA TYR A 487 -18.49 -28.48 14.39
C TYR A 487 -18.96 -27.19 15.08
N ARG A 488 -18.09 -26.48 15.80
CA ARG A 488 -18.39 -25.14 16.34
C ARG A 488 -18.70 -24.11 15.25
N VAL A 489 -17.96 -24.14 14.13
CA VAL A 489 -18.24 -23.27 12.98
C VAL A 489 -19.59 -23.64 12.34
N ILE A 490 -19.93 -24.94 12.28
CA ILE A 490 -21.23 -25.41 11.82
C ILE A 490 -22.35 -24.90 12.74
N ASP A 491 -22.21 -25.05 14.06
CA ASP A 491 -23.16 -24.57 15.06
C ASP A 491 -23.44 -23.07 14.92
N GLU A 492 -22.41 -22.26 14.71
CA GLU A 492 -22.52 -20.82 14.51
C GLU A 492 -23.33 -20.49 13.24
N GLY A 493 -23.01 -21.17 12.13
CA GLY A 493 -23.74 -21.00 10.88
C GLY A 493 -25.20 -21.44 10.97
N LEU A 494 -25.49 -22.56 11.63
CA LEU A 494 -26.86 -23.09 11.80
C LEU A 494 -27.68 -22.19 12.72
N THR A 495 -27.08 -21.69 13.80
CA THR A 495 -27.72 -20.72 14.69
C THR A 495 -28.09 -19.44 13.94
N ALA A 496 -27.17 -18.92 13.11
CA ALA A 496 -27.44 -17.74 12.30
C ALA A 496 -28.52 -17.99 11.22
N LEU A 497 -28.55 -19.18 10.61
CA LEU A 497 -29.60 -19.61 9.69
C LEU A 497 -30.99 -19.58 10.37
N THR A 498 -31.13 -20.24 11.52
CA THR A 498 -32.43 -20.35 12.22
C THR A 498 -32.90 -19.03 12.80
N GLN A 499 -32.00 -18.18 13.30
CA GLN A 499 -32.35 -16.83 13.73
C GLN A 499 -32.82 -15.96 12.55
N ALA A 500 -32.19 -16.11 11.38
CA ALA A 500 -32.55 -15.35 10.19
C ALA A 500 -33.92 -15.77 9.61
N THR A 501 -34.33 -17.03 9.76
CA THR A 501 -35.69 -17.48 9.43
C THR A 501 -36.70 -16.99 10.47
N GLN A 502 -36.38 -17.09 11.76
CA GLN A 502 -37.28 -16.64 12.85
C GLN A 502 -37.61 -15.15 12.82
N ARG A 503 -36.62 -14.26 12.60
CA ARG A 503 -36.85 -12.80 12.55
C ARG A 503 -37.81 -12.36 11.44
N GLN A 504 -37.97 -13.18 10.41
CA GLN A 504 -38.91 -12.90 9.33
C GLN A 504 -40.35 -13.27 9.67
N HIS A 505 -40.60 -14.04 10.74
CA HIS A 505 -41.96 -14.29 11.24
C HIS A 505 -42.48 -13.16 12.12
N THR A 506 -41.59 -12.39 12.75
CA THR A 506 -41.94 -11.30 13.68
C THR A 506 -42.04 -9.93 13.00
N SER A 507 -41.74 -9.84 11.70
CA SER A 507 -41.77 -8.60 10.90
C SER A 507 -42.77 -8.74 9.77
#